data_AF-A0A7V2DFA1-F1
#
_entry.id   AF-A0A7V2DFA1-F1
#
_cell.length_a   1.000
_cell.length_b   1.000
_cell.length_c   1.000
_cell.angle_alpha   90.00
_cell.angle_beta   90.00
_cell.angle_gamma   90.00
#
_symmetry.space_group_name_H-M   'P 1'
#
loop_
_entity.id
_entity.type
_entity.pdbx_description
1 polymer ?
#
loop_
_entity_poly.entity_id
_entity_poly.type
_entity_poly.pdbx_seq_one_letter_code
_entity_poly.pdbx_strand_id
1 'polypeptide(L)' 'MIQTTQRWGKPLELAEFKLVVPDSLKIGKTAYPCHTMYRIEGEEIYFWRMEQSMPEKDMVFHYSRQ' A
#
# COMPACT_ATOMS: atom_id res chain seq x y z
N MET A 1 10.21 -5.09 -4.15
CA MET A 1 10.72 -4.00 -3.30
C MET A 1 10.61 -2.71 -4.09
N ILE A 2 9.96 -1.68 -3.55
CA ILE A 2 9.75 -0.42 -4.27
C ILE A 2 10.96 0.53 -4.12
N GLN A 3 11.82 0.28 -3.13
CA GLN A 3 13.08 1.02 -2.96
C GLN A 3 14.08 0.83 -4.11
N THR A 4 13.88 -0.13 -5.01
CA THR A 4 14.79 -0.35 -6.16
C THR A 4 14.81 0.83 -7.12
N THR A 5 13.81 1.70 -7.09
CA THR A 5 13.75 2.92 -7.92
C THR A 5 14.77 3.96 -7.48
N GLN A 6 15.15 3.97 -6.20
CA GLN A 6 16.27 4.79 -5.73
C GLN A 6 17.58 4.42 -6.41
N ARG A 7 17.79 3.14 -6.74
CA ARG A 7 18.98 2.69 -7.49
C ARG A 7 19.01 3.22 -8.92
N TRP A 8 17.86 3.59 -9.48
CA TRP A 8 17.75 4.15 -10.83
C TRP A 8 17.90 5.67 -10.85
N GLY A 9 17.98 6.31 -9.67
CA GLY A 9 18.16 7.76 -9.55
C GLY A 9 16.99 8.58 -10.12
N LYS A 10 15.81 7.97 -10.29
CA LYS A 10 14.63 8.61 -10.88
C LYS A 10 13.38 8.28 -10.07
N PRO A 11 12.46 9.25 -9.91
CA PRO A 11 11.19 9.01 -9.24
C PRO A 11 10.32 8.01 -10.02
N LEU A 12 9.50 7.27 -9.28
CA LEU A 12 8.32 6.61 -9.84
C LEU A 12 7.34 7.68 -10.30
N GLU A 13 7.19 7.81 -11.62
CA GLU A 13 6.24 8.77 -12.21
C GLU A 13 4.81 8.49 -11.73
N LEU A 14 4.42 7.20 -11.72
CA LEU A 14 3.17 6.70 -11.17
C LEU A 14 3.37 5.28 -10.65
N ALA A 15 2.85 5.00 -9.46
CA ALA A 15 2.76 3.66 -8.92
C ALA A 15 1.45 3.48 -8.15
N GLU A 16 0.72 2.43 -8.49
CA GLU A 16 -0.57 2.10 -7.91
C GLU A 16 -0.50 0.74 -7.21
N PHE A 17 -1.00 0.67 -5.99
CA PHE A 17 -1.04 -0.53 -5.20
C PHE A 17 -2.43 -0.76 -4.66
N LYS A 18 -2.83 -2.02 -4.66
CA LYS A 18 -4.12 -2.48 -4.14
C LYS A 18 -3.85 -3.63 -3.16
N LEU A 19 -4.41 -3.53 -1.96
CA LEU A 19 -4.44 -4.62 -0.99
C LEU A 19 -5.89 -5.01 -0.76
N VAL A 20 -6.22 -6.27 -1.00
CA VAL A 20 -7.54 -6.87 -0.70
C VAL A 20 -7.33 -7.83 0.46
N VAL A 21 -8.11 -7.68 1.52
CA VAL A 21 -8.09 -8.59 2.65
C VAL A 21 -9.52 -9.01 3.03
N PRO A 22 -9.72 -10.24 3.49
CA PRO A 22 -10.99 -10.62 4.09
C PRO A 22 -11.22 -9.81 5.37
N ASP A 23 -12.47 -9.58 5.74
CA ASP A 23 -12.83 -8.83 6.94
C ASP A 23 -12.41 -9.49 8.26
N SER A 24 -12.11 -10.78 8.23
CA SER A 24 -11.44 -11.50 9.32
C SER A 24 -10.02 -10.99 9.64
N LEU A 25 -9.42 -10.20 8.75
CA LEU A 25 -8.13 -9.57 8.97
C LEU A 25 -8.29 -8.06 9.17
N LYS A 26 -7.67 -7.56 10.24
CA LYS A 26 -7.61 -6.12 10.52
C LYS A 26 -6.23 -5.59 10.14
N ILE A 27 -6.18 -4.65 9.20
CA ILE A 27 -4.96 -3.89 8.91
C ILE A 27 -4.76 -2.84 9.99
N GLY A 28 -3.64 -2.89 10.69
CA GLY A 28 -3.32 -1.98 11.79
C GLY A 28 -2.44 -0.82 11.35
N LYS A 29 -1.23 -1.13 10.87
CA LYS A 29 -0.24 -0.12 10.47
C LYS A 29 0.25 -0.39 9.05
N THR A 30 0.33 0.67 8.27
CA THR A 30 0.80 0.65 6.88
C THR A 30 2.06 1.51 6.75
N ALA A 31 2.97 1.14 5.85
CA ALA A 31 4.18 1.92 5.59
C ALA A 31 3.84 3.32 5.05
N TYR A 32 2.83 3.41 4.18
CA TYR A 32 2.33 4.65 3.59
C TYR A 32 0.84 4.82 3.91
N PRO A 33 0.35 6.07 4.08
CA PRO A 33 -1.06 6.32 4.29
C PRO A 33 -1.87 5.82 3.10
N CYS A 34 -2.95 5.09 3.40
CA CYS A 34 -3.90 4.65 2.38
C CYS A 34 -4.66 5.86 1.84
N HIS A 35 -4.83 5.93 0.52
CA HIS A 35 -5.57 7.02 -0.12
C HIS A 35 -7.08 6.76 -0.08
N THR A 36 -7.46 5.52 -0.40
CA THR A 36 -8.86 5.13 -0.47
C THR A 36 -9.03 3.75 0.14
N MET A 37 -10.03 3.62 1.01
CA MET A 37 -10.46 2.34 1.55
C MET A 37 -11.95 2.15 1.31
N TYR A 38 -12.33 0.94 0.90
CA TYR A 38 -13.73 0.56 0.75
C TYR A 38 -13.94 -0.90 1.15
N ARG A 39 -15.19 -1.24 1.48
CA ARG A 39 -15.60 -2.58 1.90
C ARG A 39 -16.67 -3.12 0.96
N ILE A 40 -16.45 -4.29 0.40
CA ILE A 40 -17.34 -4.94 -0.57
C ILE A 40 -17.38 -6.43 -0.24
N GLU A 41 -18.57 -7.01 -0.10
CA GLU A 41 -18.77 -8.48 -0.02
C GLU A 41 -17.88 -9.21 1.00
N GLY A 42 -17.66 -8.63 2.19
CA GLY A 42 -16.84 -9.23 3.24
C GLY A 42 -15.32 -9.03 3.06
N GLU A 43 -14.91 -8.22 2.09
CA GLU A 43 -13.53 -7.82 1.88
C GLU A 43 -13.34 -6.33 2.20
N GLU A 44 -12.19 -6.00 2.77
CA GLU A 44 -11.68 -4.63 2.84
C GLU A 44 -10.59 -4.42 1.80
N ILE A 45 -10.70 -3.32 1.06
CA ILE A 45 -9.84 -3.02 -0.06
C ILE A 45 -9.21 -1.65 0.16
N TYR A 46 -7.87 -1.61 0.08
CA TYR A 46 -7.03 -0.45 0.32
C TYR A 46 -6.28 -0.08 -0.96
N PHE A 47 -6.25 1.21 -1.28
CA PHE A 47 -5.56 1.76 -2.45
C PHE A 47 -4.50 2.78 -2.07
N TRP A 48 -3.36 2.64 -2.72
CA TRP A 48 -2.31 3.65 -2.72
C TRP A 48 -2.04 4.06 -4.15
N ARG A 49 -1.96 5.38 -4.35
CA ARG A 49 -1.51 5.99 -5.60
C ARG A 49 -0.37 6.93 -5.27
N MET A 50 0.79 6.66 -5.82
CA MET A 50 1.99 7.47 -5.61
C MET A 50 2.41 8.05 -6.95
N GLU A 51 2.43 9.38 -7.03
CA GLU A 51 2.84 10.10 -8.23
C GLU A 51 4.15 10.84 -7.95
N GLN A 52 5.06 10.85 -8.93
CA GLN A 52 6.38 11.51 -8.83
C GLN A 52 7.11 11.22 -7.51
N SER A 53 7.09 9.96 -7.08
CA SER A 53 7.54 9.55 -5.74
C SER A 53 8.90 8.84 -5.76
N MET A 54 9.72 9.08 -4.74
CA MET A 54 10.94 8.31 -4.47
C MET A 54 10.77 7.58 -3.14
N PRO A 55 10.22 6.35 -3.15
CA PRO A 55 9.91 5.65 -1.91
C PRO A 55 11.17 5.39 -1.08
N GLU A 56 11.21 5.94 0.13
CA GLU A 56 12.31 5.75 1.08
C GLU A 56 12.28 4.40 1.79
N LYS A 57 11.13 3.70 1.75
CA LYS A 57 10.89 2.44 2.43
C LYS A 57 10.01 1.53 1.58
N ASP A 58 10.06 0.24 1.87
CA ASP A 58 9.19 -0.71 1.22
C ASP A 58 7.74 -0.61 1.70
N MET A 59 6.83 -1.06 0.85
CA MET A 59 5.41 -1.18 1.19
C MET A 59 5.22 -2.37 2.13
N VAL A 60 5.12 -2.09 3.43
CA VAL A 60 4.94 -3.10 4.50
C VAL A 60 3.60 -2.87 5.20
N PHE A 61 2.91 -3.97 5.51
CA PHE A 61 1.61 -3.98 6.18
C PHE A 61 1.67 -4.85 7.43
N HIS A 62 1.16 -4.33 8.54
CA HIS A 62 0.97 -5.09 9.77
C HIS A 62 -0.51 -5.40 9.95
N TYR A 63 -0.83 -6.67 10.15
CA TYR A 63 -2.19 -7.15 10.31
C TYR A 63 -2.34 -8.06 11.53
N SER A 64 -3.55 -8.13 12.05
CA SER A 64 -3.95 -9.12 13.05
C SER A 64 -5.21 -9.83 12.59
N ARG A 65 -5.43 -11.05 13.11
CA ARG A 65 -6.73 -11.69 13.02
C ARG A 65 -7.68 -11.03 14.02
N GLN A 66 -8.94 -10.89 13.63
CA GLN A 66 -10.01 -10.54 14.57
C GLN A 66 -10.41 -11.75 15.41
#